data_AF-A0A2E2TRR1-F1
#
_entry.id   AF-A0A2E2TRR1-F1
#
_cell.length_a   1.000
_cell.length_b   1.000
_cell.length_c   1.000
_cell.angle_alpha   90.00
_cell.angle_beta   90.00
_cell.angle_gamma   90.00
#
_symmetry.space_group_name_H-M   'P 1'
#
loop_
_entity.id
_entity.type
_entity.pdbx_description
1 polymer ?
#
loop_
_entity_poly.entity_id
_entity_poly.type
_entity_poly.pdbx_seq_one_letter_code
_entity_poly.pdbx_strand_id
1 'polypeptide(L)'
;MKKLFVSIVLALSIYMIQAQEYGVYSMHFVRIEGNTADFEKVQSIYMQKVAKQAAEKGDITFWAFLKHVTMDNIDDEEKYNYVFVQANTNIEAMLSEKNSWWNHATDVLSTEEQALVSALSTTHTWTADSRHIYLDEGSIAKGLGGFIQFNFARPENVDGFIQENLTLWKPYFEKTMDSMGMVNWGVGRKLAPLGANWAKVSTWDMFNTLEELMKYRIRYKLPVDLLKKSKMKDHNPDGFMMMPIFQMIANSAQ
;
A
#
# COMPACT_ATOMS: atom_id res chain seq x y z
N MET A 1 -20.70 -39.60 50.66
CA MET A 1 -21.35 -39.38 49.34
C MET A 1 -22.18 -38.10 49.46
N LYS A 2 -22.02 -37.00 48.73
CA LYS A 2 -21.33 -36.68 47.47
C LYS A 2 -20.87 -35.21 47.54
N LYS A 3 -19.57 -35.04 47.33
CA LYS A 3 -18.88 -33.97 46.59
C LYS A 3 -19.46 -32.55 46.67
N LEU A 4 -18.75 -31.74 47.45
CA LEU A 4 -18.51 -30.31 47.24
C LEU A 4 -18.13 -30.09 45.76
N PHE A 5 -18.91 -29.28 45.03
CA PHE A 5 -18.45 -28.66 43.80
C PHE A 5 -18.80 -27.18 43.84
N VAL A 6 -17.79 -26.40 44.23
CA VAL A 6 -17.66 -25.00 43.88
C VAL A 6 -17.63 -24.91 42.36
N SER A 7 -18.49 -24.08 41.77
CA SER A 7 -18.35 -23.64 40.38
C SER A 7 -18.62 -22.15 40.33
N ILE A 8 -17.59 -21.42 40.72
CA ILE A 8 -17.27 -20.09 40.20
C ILE A 8 -16.83 -20.28 38.73
N VAL A 9 -16.95 -19.21 37.95
CA VAL A 9 -16.62 -19.05 36.52
C VAL A 9 -17.84 -19.20 35.60
N LEU A 10 -18.78 -18.27 35.74
CA LEU A 10 -19.44 -17.73 34.56
C LEU A 10 -18.46 -16.71 33.97
N ALA A 11 -17.50 -17.21 33.18
CA ALA A 11 -16.65 -16.37 32.37
C ALA A 11 -17.56 -15.56 31.45
N LEU A 12 -17.60 -14.25 31.68
CA LEU A 12 -18.01 -13.24 30.73
C LEU A 12 -17.25 -13.51 29.42
N SER A 13 -17.84 -14.29 28.52
CA SER A 13 -17.51 -14.26 27.11
C SER A 13 -18.08 -12.98 26.53
N ILE A 14 -17.48 -11.86 26.95
CA ILE A 14 -17.43 -10.68 26.10
C ILE A 14 -16.70 -11.16 24.87
N TYR A 15 -17.46 -11.51 23.83
CA TYR A 15 -16.98 -11.41 22.48
C TYR A 15 -16.56 -9.96 22.32
N MET A 16 -15.29 -9.68 22.62
CA MET A 16 -14.61 -8.53 22.08
C MET A 16 -14.68 -8.75 20.58
N ILE A 17 -15.68 -8.14 19.95
CA ILE A 17 -15.54 -7.69 18.58
C ILE A 17 -14.27 -6.86 18.65
N GLN A 18 -13.13 -7.44 18.28
CA GLN A 18 -11.98 -6.62 17.96
C GLN A 18 -12.50 -5.75 16.84
N ALA A 19 -12.80 -4.49 17.15
CA ALA A 19 -12.86 -3.46 16.13
C ALA A 19 -11.52 -3.63 15.41
N GLN A 20 -11.57 -4.19 14.21
CA GLN A 20 -10.41 -4.18 13.34
C GLN A 20 -10.22 -2.70 13.06
N GLU A 21 -9.29 -2.05 13.77
CA GLU A 21 -8.93 -0.68 13.45
C GLU A 21 -8.41 -0.75 12.01
N TYR A 22 -9.23 -0.23 11.09
CA TYR A 22 -8.88 -0.12 9.70
C TYR A 22 -7.63 0.76 9.62
N GLY A 23 -6.53 0.18 9.14
CA GLY A 23 -5.32 0.93 8.87
C GLY A 23 -5.59 2.03 7.84
N VAL A 24 -4.79 3.08 7.88
CA VAL A 24 -4.85 4.15 6.89
C VAL A 24 -3.51 4.22 6.21
N TYR A 25 -3.50 4.50 4.92
CA TYR A 25 -2.25 4.64 4.18
C TYR A 25 -2.30 5.82 3.23
N SER A 26 -1.13 6.43 3.03
CA SER A 26 -0.92 7.46 2.05
C SER A 26 -0.07 6.93 0.90
N MET A 27 -0.37 7.43 -0.29
CA MET A 27 0.45 7.29 -1.49
C MET A 27 0.92 8.68 -1.89
N HIS A 28 2.21 8.93 -1.80
CA HIS A 28 2.82 10.18 -2.23
C HIS A 28 3.57 9.94 -3.53
N PHE A 29 2.91 10.25 -4.64
CA PHE A 29 3.49 10.17 -5.97
C PHE A 29 4.39 11.37 -6.21
N VAL A 30 5.56 11.12 -6.79
CA VAL A 30 6.58 12.16 -6.95
C VAL A 30 7.26 12.03 -8.31
N ARG A 31 7.65 13.18 -8.85
CA ARG A 31 8.43 13.31 -10.06
C ARG A 31 9.78 13.89 -9.70
N ILE A 32 10.82 13.10 -9.96
CA ILE A 32 12.21 13.50 -9.76
C ILE A 32 12.91 13.61 -11.10
N GLU A 33 13.63 14.71 -11.30
CA GLU A 33 14.46 14.97 -12.48
C GLU A 33 15.92 15.15 -12.08
N GLY A 34 16.85 14.97 -13.02
CA GLY A 34 18.29 14.98 -12.75
C GLY A 34 18.83 13.58 -12.43
N ASN A 35 19.73 13.47 -11.46
CA ASN A 35 20.34 12.19 -11.09
C ASN A 35 19.42 11.35 -10.19
N THR A 36 18.56 10.56 -10.82
CA THR A 36 17.61 9.69 -10.13
C THR A 36 18.28 8.53 -9.37
N ALA A 37 19.48 8.11 -9.75
CA ALA A 37 20.24 7.10 -9.01
C ALA A 37 20.70 7.62 -7.64
N ASP A 38 21.10 8.90 -7.56
CA ASP A 38 21.43 9.54 -6.29
C ASP A 38 20.19 9.68 -5.40
N PHE A 39 19.05 10.06 -5.98
CA PHE A 39 17.78 10.09 -5.25
C PHE A 39 17.42 8.70 -4.70
N GLU A 40 17.46 7.66 -5.55
CA GLU A 40 17.19 6.28 -5.13
C GLU A 40 18.13 5.84 -4.01
N LYS A 41 19.42 6.18 -4.08
CA LYS A 41 20.39 5.92 -3.01
C LYS A 41 20.03 6.64 -1.72
N VAL A 42 19.62 7.92 -1.79
CA VAL A 42 19.19 8.68 -0.60
C VAL A 42 18.01 8.00 0.07
N GLN A 43 17.00 7.63 -0.72
CA GLN A 43 15.78 7.02 -0.19
C GLN A 43 16.03 5.60 0.35
N SER A 44 16.77 4.78 -0.39
CA SER A 44 16.96 3.36 -0.08
C SER A 44 17.96 3.08 1.03
N ILE A 45 18.92 3.98 1.30
CA ILE A 45 19.91 3.77 2.36
C ILE A 45 19.57 4.61 3.58
N TYR A 46 19.46 5.92 3.40
CA TYR A 46 19.35 6.84 4.53
C TYR A 46 17.92 6.99 5.00
N MET A 47 16.97 7.28 4.09
CA MET A 47 15.58 7.44 4.52
C MET A 47 14.94 6.12 4.96
N GLN A 48 15.36 4.98 4.38
CA GLN A 48 14.96 3.66 4.88
C GLN A 48 15.34 3.47 6.36
N LYS A 49 16.56 3.85 6.76
CA LYS A 49 17.03 3.78 8.15
C LYS A 49 16.17 4.63 9.09
N VAL A 50 15.84 5.86 8.68
CA VAL A 50 14.97 6.75 9.47
C VAL A 50 13.54 6.19 9.54
N ALA A 51 12.98 5.70 8.43
CA ALA A 51 11.66 5.11 8.37
C ALA A 51 11.53 3.85 9.23
N LYS A 52 12.56 3.00 9.25
CA LYS A 52 12.65 1.82 10.12
C LYS A 52 12.59 2.21 11.59
N GLN A 53 13.36 3.22 12.00
CA GLN A 53 13.32 3.72 13.38
C GLN A 53 11.93 4.27 13.75
N ALA A 54 11.26 4.97 12.83
CA ALA A 54 9.90 5.48 13.04
C ALA A 54 8.88 4.33 13.20
N ALA A 55 9.01 3.27 12.40
CA ALA A 55 8.18 2.08 12.52
C ALA A 55 8.41 1.34 13.85
N GLU A 56 9.67 1.19 14.28
CA GLU A 56 10.04 0.58 15.56
C GLU A 56 9.51 1.38 16.77
N LYS A 57 9.42 2.70 16.65
CA LYS A 57 8.81 3.60 17.65
C LYS A 57 7.28 3.57 17.64
N GLY A 58 6.66 3.03 16.60
CA GLY A 58 5.22 3.03 16.39
C GLY A 58 4.65 4.35 15.87
N ASP A 59 5.49 5.25 15.35
CA ASP A 59 5.05 6.52 14.74
C ASP A 59 4.31 6.27 13.40
N ILE A 60 4.72 5.22 12.70
CA ILE A 60 4.08 4.66 11.51
C ILE A 60 4.01 3.13 11.64
N THR A 61 3.14 2.47 10.88
CA THR A 61 3.10 0.99 10.84
C THR A 61 3.94 0.42 9.71
N PHE A 62 4.11 1.16 8.62
CA PHE A 62 4.89 0.74 7.46
C PHE A 62 5.29 1.92 6.59
N TRP A 63 6.44 1.83 5.93
CA TRP A 63 6.84 2.70 4.84
C TRP A 63 7.49 1.91 3.71
N ALA A 64 7.22 2.29 2.47
CA ALA A 64 7.89 1.77 1.28
C ALA A 64 8.18 2.87 0.26
N PHE A 65 9.30 2.72 -0.44
CA PHE A 65 9.70 3.53 -1.59
C PHE A 65 9.71 2.66 -2.83
N LEU A 66 8.91 3.07 -3.82
CA LEU A 66 8.61 2.30 -5.02
C LEU A 66 8.97 3.12 -6.27
N LYS A 67 9.54 2.46 -7.28
CA LYS A 67 9.89 3.04 -8.59
C LYS A 67 8.89 2.60 -9.64
N HIS A 68 8.39 3.53 -10.46
CA HIS A 68 7.50 3.21 -11.56
C HIS A 68 8.23 2.37 -12.62
N VAL A 69 7.61 1.28 -13.07
CA VAL A 69 8.16 0.43 -14.12
C VAL A 69 7.76 1.00 -15.47
N THR A 70 8.76 1.49 -16.22
CA THR A 70 8.63 1.85 -17.64
C THR A 70 9.16 0.72 -18.51
N MET A 71 8.64 0.58 -19.74
CA MET A 71 9.00 -0.52 -20.63
C MET A 71 10.03 -0.13 -21.70
N ASP A 72 10.19 1.17 -21.95
CA ASP A 72 10.99 1.72 -23.04
C ASP A 72 12.16 2.60 -22.56
N ASN A 73 12.34 2.80 -21.25
CA ASN A 73 13.34 3.71 -20.67
C ASN A 73 13.28 5.14 -21.25
N ILE A 74 12.16 5.52 -21.87
CA ILE A 74 11.92 6.85 -22.40
C ILE A 74 11.05 7.59 -21.38
N ASP A 75 11.36 8.85 -21.16
CA ASP A 75 10.72 9.70 -20.16
C ASP A 75 10.05 10.90 -20.84
N ASP A 76 9.17 10.62 -21.81
CA ASP A 76 8.48 11.59 -22.65
C ASP A 76 7.04 11.88 -22.20
N GLU A 77 6.53 11.11 -21.25
CA GLU A 77 5.16 11.25 -20.73
C GLU A 77 5.07 12.09 -19.45
N GLU A 78 6.20 12.64 -18.96
CA GLU A 78 6.31 13.45 -17.73
C GLU A 78 5.60 12.83 -16.50
N LYS A 79 5.56 11.49 -16.44
CA LYS A 79 4.87 10.75 -15.40
C LYS A 79 5.62 10.81 -14.08
N TYR A 80 4.86 10.74 -12.98
CA TYR A 80 5.43 10.42 -11.67
C TYR A 80 6.25 9.13 -11.77
N ASN A 81 7.52 9.19 -11.36
CA ASN A 81 8.48 8.10 -11.50
C ASN A 81 8.70 7.34 -10.20
N TYR A 82 8.22 7.86 -9.06
CA TYR A 82 8.24 7.16 -7.78
C TYR A 82 6.94 7.35 -7.01
N VAL A 83 6.70 6.45 -6.05
CA VAL A 83 5.67 6.61 -5.04
C VAL A 83 6.18 6.15 -3.67
N PHE A 84 5.93 6.95 -2.66
CA PHE A 84 6.07 6.54 -1.26
C PHE A 84 4.73 6.02 -0.76
N VAL A 85 4.73 4.86 -0.11
CA VAL A 85 3.56 4.32 0.59
C VAL A 85 3.85 4.35 2.08
N GLN A 86 2.99 4.98 2.86
CA GLN A 86 3.14 5.07 4.32
C GLN A 86 1.84 4.73 5.01
N ALA A 87 1.87 3.80 5.95
CA ALA A 87 0.71 3.36 6.69
C ALA A 87 0.77 3.74 8.18
N ASN A 88 -0.41 3.92 8.77
CA ASN A 88 -0.61 4.17 10.19
C ASN A 88 -1.76 3.29 10.71
N THR A 89 -1.85 3.16 12.02
CA THR A 89 -2.92 2.40 12.68
C THR A 89 -4.31 2.99 12.40
N ASN A 90 -4.41 4.32 12.33
CA ASN A 90 -5.67 5.04 12.12
C ASN A 90 -5.41 6.50 11.67
N ILE A 91 -6.49 7.24 11.40
CA ILE A 91 -6.43 8.64 10.93
C ILE A 91 -5.77 9.57 11.94
N GLU A 92 -6.01 9.38 13.24
CA GLU A 92 -5.39 10.22 14.27
C GLU A 92 -3.86 10.09 14.22
N ALA A 93 -3.36 8.86 14.15
CA ALA A 93 -1.93 8.61 13.99
C ALA A 93 -1.37 9.23 12.71
N MET A 94 -2.08 9.11 11.58
CA MET A 94 -1.66 9.73 10.30
C MET A 94 -1.63 11.26 10.35
N LEU A 95 -2.54 11.90 11.08
CA LEU A 95 -2.60 13.35 11.20
C LEU A 95 -1.68 13.91 12.30
N SER A 96 -1.10 13.04 13.12
CA SER A 96 -0.16 13.44 14.16
C SER A 96 1.17 13.97 13.59
N GLU A 97 1.85 14.83 14.35
CA GLU A 97 3.18 15.35 13.97
C GLU A 97 4.21 14.23 13.79
N LYS A 98 4.07 13.14 14.55
CA LYS A 98 4.91 11.94 14.47
C LYS A 98 4.89 11.28 13.10
N ASN A 99 3.80 11.46 12.35
CA ASN A 99 3.68 10.92 11.00
C ASN A 99 4.67 11.57 10.02
N SER A 100 5.19 12.75 10.35
CA SER A 100 6.24 13.45 9.59
C SER A 100 7.65 13.06 10.05
N TRP A 101 7.87 11.76 10.21
CA TRP A 101 9.09 11.19 10.79
C TRP A 101 10.39 11.61 10.09
N TRP A 102 10.33 11.96 8.80
CA TRP A 102 11.48 12.41 8.03
C TRP A 102 12.10 13.71 8.59
N ASN A 103 11.32 14.51 9.32
CA ASN A 103 11.81 15.70 10.00
C ASN A 103 12.82 15.38 11.12
N HIS A 104 12.89 14.12 11.56
CA HIS A 104 13.81 13.65 12.59
C HIS A 104 15.05 12.94 12.01
N ALA A 105 15.32 13.06 10.71
CA ALA A 105 16.46 12.41 10.07
C ALA A 105 17.81 12.78 10.73
N THR A 106 17.96 14.02 11.22
CA THR A 106 19.17 14.49 11.91
C THR A 106 19.44 13.75 13.23
N ASP A 107 18.42 13.19 13.85
CA ASP A 107 18.52 12.46 15.12
C ASP A 107 18.92 10.99 14.91
N VAL A 108 18.86 10.51 13.65
CA VAL A 108 19.10 9.11 13.28
C VAL A 108 20.37 8.94 12.46
N LEU A 109 20.68 9.93 11.61
CA LEU A 109 21.81 9.90 10.71
C LEU A 109 23.05 10.52 11.36
N SER A 110 24.22 9.92 11.15
CA SER A 110 25.49 10.52 11.59
C SER A 110 25.78 11.82 10.83
N THR A 111 26.69 12.65 11.35
CA THR A 111 27.12 13.89 10.68
C THR A 111 27.64 13.62 9.26
N GLU A 112 28.38 12.53 9.06
CA GLU A 112 28.89 12.11 7.75
C GLU A 112 27.76 11.66 6.82
N GLU A 113 26.79 10.89 7.32
CA GLU A 113 25.61 10.49 6.56
C GLU A 113 24.78 11.71 6.14
N GLN A 114 24.60 12.69 7.03
CA GLN A 114 23.89 13.94 6.74
C GLN A 114 24.60 14.77 5.65
N ALA A 115 25.94 14.84 5.70
CA ALA A 115 26.73 15.52 4.66
C ALA A 115 26.59 14.82 3.30
N LEU A 116 26.59 13.48 3.27
CA LEU A 116 26.37 12.70 2.06
C LEU A 116 24.97 12.89 1.49
N VAL A 117 23.93 12.81 2.33
CA VAL A 117 22.55 13.09 1.92
C VAL A 117 22.44 14.50 1.33
N SER A 118 23.03 15.50 1.99
CA SER A 118 23.00 16.88 1.50
C SER A 118 23.65 17.02 0.13
N ALA A 119 24.82 16.40 -0.08
CA ALA A 119 25.52 16.43 -1.36
C ALA A 119 24.71 15.74 -2.48
N LEU A 120 24.19 14.54 -2.22
CA LEU A 120 23.39 13.78 -3.19
C LEU A 120 22.06 14.47 -3.51
N SER A 121 21.45 15.15 -2.54
CA SER A 121 20.20 15.90 -2.74
C SER A 121 20.34 17.09 -3.69
N THR A 122 21.56 17.57 -3.96
CA THR A 122 21.78 18.66 -4.93
C THR A 122 21.77 18.22 -6.39
N THR A 123 21.83 16.91 -6.66
CA THR A 123 21.99 16.38 -8.03
C THR A 123 20.67 16.07 -8.73
N HIS A 124 19.55 16.25 -8.02
CA HIS A 124 18.21 16.01 -8.53
C HIS A 124 17.24 17.10 -8.06
N THR A 125 16.09 17.17 -8.69
CA THR A 125 15.05 18.13 -8.35
C THR A 125 13.71 17.41 -8.27
N TRP A 126 12.95 17.75 -7.25
CA TRP A 126 11.58 17.34 -7.11
C TRP A 126 10.69 18.33 -7.87
N THR A 127 10.16 17.93 -9.03
CA THR A 127 9.43 18.85 -9.93
C THR A 127 7.93 18.79 -9.80
N ALA A 128 7.37 17.67 -9.34
CA ALA A 128 5.94 17.54 -9.05
C ALA A 128 5.65 16.48 -8.00
N ASP A 129 4.53 16.63 -7.29
CA ASP A 129 3.96 15.58 -6.44
C ASP A 129 2.44 15.57 -6.38
N SER A 130 1.91 14.46 -5.84
CA SER A 130 0.52 14.33 -5.46
C SER A 130 0.39 13.36 -4.28
N ARG A 131 -0.29 13.79 -3.21
CA ARG A 131 -0.52 12.96 -2.02
C ARG A 131 -1.97 12.51 -1.93
N HIS A 132 -2.14 11.20 -1.77
CA HIS A 132 -3.42 10.51 -1.77
C HIS A 132 -3.53 9.74 -0.46
N ILE A 133 -4.68 9.77 0.19
CA ILE A 133 -4.93 9.09 1.46
C ILE A 133 -6.07 8.10 1.25
N TYR A 134 -5.90 6.90 1.77
CA TYR A 134 -6.84 5.81 1.69
C TYR A 134 -7.05 5.16 3.06
N LEU A 135 -8.25 4.64 3.27
CA LEU A 135 -8.56 3.66 4.30
C LEU A 135 -8.28 2.26 3.73
N ASP A 136 -7.53 1.41 4.42
CA ASP A 136 -7.44 -0.02 4.10
C ASP A 136 -8.72 -0.69 4.59
N GLU A 137 -9.57 -1.08 3.64
CA GLU A 137 -10.86 -1.74 3.93
C GLU A 137 -10.69 -3.25 4.15
N GLY A 138 -9.59 -3.82 3.65
CA GLY A 138 -9.25 -5.22 3.83
C GLY A 138 -8.14 -5.70 2.91
N SER A 139 -7.24 -6.50 3.48
CA SER A 139 -6.06 -7.01 2.79
C SER A 139 -5.71 -8.45 3.19
N ILE A 140 -4.83 -9.06 2.41
CA ILE A 140 -4.19 -10.35 2.64
C ILE A 140 -2.69 -10.14 2.44
N ALA A 141 -1.88 -10.37 3.47
CA ALA A 141 -0.44 -10.19 3.41
C ALA A 141 0.29 -11.50 3.77
N LYS A 142 0.83 -12.19 2.77
CA LYS A 142 1.74 -13.35 2.95
C LYS A 142 3.21 -12.97 2.73
N GLY A 143 3.45 -11.81 2.11
CA GLY A 143 4.76 -11.21 1.90
C GLY A 143 4.62 -9.77 1.42
N LEU A 144 5.76 -9.08 1.28
CA LEU A 144 5.82 -7.71 0.79
C LEU A 144 6.03 -7.62 -0.73
N GLY A 145 6.35 -8.73 -1.41
CA GLY A 145 6.62 -8.75 -2.85
C GLY A 145 7.85 -7.93 -3.27
N GLY A 146 8.20 -7.99 -4.56
CA GLY A 146 9.18 -7.10 -5.20
C GLY A 146 8.53 -6.15 -6.20
N PHE A 147 7.31 -6.45 -6.64
CA PHE A 147 6.54 -5.67 -7.60
C PHE A 147 5.08 -5.57 -7.17
N ILE A 148 4.48 -4.41 -7.42
CA ILE A 148 3.11 -4.09 -7.07
C ILE A 148 2.40 -3.47 -8.27
N GLN A 149 1.19 -3.94 -8.54
CA GLN A 149 0.24 -3.26 -9.39
C GLN A 149 -0.79 -2.59 -8.50
N PHE A 150 -0.93 -1.27 -8.64
CA PHE A 150 -2.10 -0.57 -8.11
C PHE A 150 -3.19 -0.57 -9.19
N ASN A 151 -4.44 -0.67 -8.79
CA ASN A 151 -5.59 -0.55 -9.67
C ASN A 151 -6.50 0.56 -9.16
N PHE A 152 -6.57 1.66 -9.91
CA PHE A 152 -7.37 2.82 -9.55
C PHE A 152 -8.69 2.79 -10.30
N ALA A 153 -9.80 2.86 -9.57
CA ALA A 153 -11.14 2.88 -10.15
C ALA A 153 -11.98 4.03 -9.60
N ARG A 154 -13.03 4.37 -10.35
CA ARG A 154 -14.06 5.30 -9.94
C ARG A 154 -15.44 4.63 -10.00
N PRO A 155 -15.73 3.70 -9.05
CA PRO A 155 -17.04 3.07 -8.99
C PRO A 155 -18.18 4.10 -8.88
N GLU A 156 -19.29 3.79 -9.55
CA GLU A 156 -20.57 4.47 -9.30
C GLU A 156 -21.04 4.17 -7.88
N ASN A 157 -20.91 2.90 -7.46
CA ASN A 157 -21.20 2.45 -6.10
C ASN A 157 -19.94 1.98 -5.37
N VAL A 158 -19.32 2.90 -4.61
CA VAL A 158 -18.08 2.65 -3.84
C VAL A 158 -18.30 1.58 -2.77
N ASP A 159 -19.40 1.65 -2.01
CA ASP A 159 -19.68 0.69 -0.95
C ASP A 159 -19.94 -0.70 -1.51
N GLY A 160 -20.68 -0.79 -2.62
CA GLY A 160 -20.90 -2.05 -3.34
C GLY A 160 -19.59 -2.67 -3.85
N PHE A 161 -18.71 -1.85 -4.45
CA PHE A 161 -17.39 -2.28 -4.88
C PHE A 161 -16.57 -2.87 -3.71
N ILE A 162 -16.50 -2.16 -2.59
CA ILE A 162 -15.72 -2.59 -1.41
C ILE A 162 -16.34 -3.84 -0.79
N GLN A 163 -17.65 -3.87 -0.57
CA GLN A 163 -18.32 -5.02 0.02
C GLN A 163 -18.19 -6.28 -0.85
N GLU A 164 -18.27 -6.15 -2.18
CA GLU A 164 -18.00 -7.28 -3.07
C GLU A 164 -16.53 -7.74 -2.97
N ASN A 165 -15.58 -6.80 -2.91
CA ASN A 165 -14.18 -7.16 -2.70
C ASN A 165 -13.97 -7.93 -1.39
N LEU A 166 -14.59 -7.52 -0.29
CA LEU A 166 -14.46 -8.18 1.01
C LEU A 166 -15.17 -9.54 1.09
N THR A 167 -16.34 -9.66 0.46
CA THR A 167 -17.21 -10.86 0.63
C THR A 167 -17.06 -11.89 -0.48
N LEU A 168 -16.59 -11.49 -1.67
CA LEU A 168 -16.47 -12.36 -2.84
C LEU A 168 -15.01 -12.55 -3.25
N TRP A 169 -14.26 -11.46 -3.44
CA TRP A 169 -12.90 -11.51 -4.00
C TRP A 169 -11.83 -11.89 -2.96
N LYS A 170 -11.89 -11.33 -1.76
CA LYS A 170 -10.95 -11.67 -0.68
C LYS A 170 -10.96 -13.17 -0.35
N PRO A 171 -12.12 -13.84 -0.13
CA PRO A 171 -12.14 -15.29 0.12
C PRO A 171 -11.65 -16.14 -1.06
N TYR A 172 -11.74 -15.61 -2.29
CA TYR A 172 -11.16 -16.25 -3.45
C TYR A 172 -9.63 -16.14 -3.42
N PHE A 173 -9.09 -14.92 -3.25
CA PHE A 173 -7.65 -14.70 -3.20
C PHE A 173 -6.98 -15.42 -2.02
N GLU A 174 -7.63 -15.48 -0.84
CA GLU A 174 -7.13 -16.26 0.30
C GLU A 174 -6.84 -17.72 -0.09
N LYS A 175 -7.63 -18.31 -1.00
CA LYS A 175 -7.49 -19.70 -1.45
C LYS A 175 -6.56 -19.86 -2.65
N THR A 176 -6.44 -18.85 -3.51
CA THR A 176 -5.82 -19.03 -4.84
C THR A 176 -4.58 -18.19 -5.09
N MET A 177 -4.28 -17.18 -4.27
CA MET A 177 -3.18 -16.23 -4.54
C MET A 177 -1.81 -16.92 -4.73
N ASP A 178 -1.54 -17.99 -3.97
CA ASP A 178 -0.26 -18.73 -4.07
C ASP A 178 -0.10 -19.36 -5.46
N SER A 179 -1.18 -19.95 -6.00
CA SER A 179 -1.18 -20.53 -7.36
C SER A 179 -1.05 -19.47 -8.47
N MET A 180 -1.31 -18.21 -8.13
CA MET A 180 -1.17 -17.06 -9.04
C MET A 180 0.20 -16.39 -8.93
N GLY A 181 1.05 -16.82 -7.98
CA GLY A 181 2.31 -16.14 -7.65
C GLY A 181 2.13 -14.82 -6.87
N MET A 182 0.91 -14.54 -6.41
CA MET A 182 0.57 -13.33 -5.67
C MET A 182 0.85 -13.53 -4.17
N VAL A 183 1.52 -12.55 -3.56
CA VAL A 183 1.94 -12.59 -2.13
C VAL A 183 1.23 -11.55 -1.26
N ASN A 184 0.59 -10.56 -1.88
CA ASN A 184 -0.21 -9.56 -1.18
C ASN A 184 -1.37 -9.11 -2.07
N TRP A 185 -2.50 -8.82 -1.44
CA TRP A 185 -3.68 -8.26 -2.08
C TRP A 185 -4.40 -7.33 -1.12
N GLY A 186 -5.06 -6.29 -1.62
CA GLY A 186 -6.02 -5.55 -0.80
C GLY A 186 -6.85 -4.52 -1.54
N VAL A 187 -7.79 -3.93 -0.80
CA VAL A 187 -8.71 -2.89 -1.27
C VAL A 187 -8.73 -1.72 -0.30
N GLY A 188 -8.69 -0.51 -0.83
CA GLY A 188 -8.79 0.70 -0.05
C GLY A 188 -9.76 1.72 -0.62
N ARG A 189 -10.44 2.43 0.28
CA ARG A 189 -11.31 3.57 -0.01
C ARG A 189 -10.51 4.85 0.02
N LYS A 190 -10.67 5.71 -0.99
CA LYS A 190 -10.02 7.02 -0.98
C LYS A 190 -10.67 7.97 0.01
N LEU A 191 -9.86 8.64 0.80
CA LEU A 191 -10.24 9.69 1.72
C LEU A 191 -9.88 11.08 1.17
N ALA A 192 -8.72 11.22 0.52
CA ALA A 192 -8.31 12.48 -0.11
C ALA A 192 -7.29 12.24 -1.26
N PRO A 193 -7.20 13.13 -2.26
CA PRO A 193 -8.22 14.10 -2.63
C PRO A 193 -9.46 13.41 -3.24
N LEU A 194 -10.62 14.08 -3.14
CA LEU A 194 -11.88 13.66 -3.77
C LEU A 194 -12.23 14.65 -4.89
N GLY A 195 -12.94 14.17 -5.92
CA GLY A 195 -13.34 15.00 -7.06
C GLY A 195 -13.62 14.16 -8.29
N ALA A 196 -14.10 14.78 -9.38
CA ALA A 196 -14.45 14.07 -10.62
C ALA A 196 -13.22 13.39 -11.26
N ASN A 197 -12.06 14.02 -11.15
CA ASN A 197 -10.81 13.57 -11.79
C ASN A 197 -10.04 12.53 -10.96
N TRP A 198 -10.55 12.14 -9.80
CA TRP A 198 -9.88 11.22 -8.89
C TRP A 198 -10.59 9.87 -8.82
N ALA A 199 -9.80 8.79 -8.79
CA ALA A 199 -10.25 7.48 -8.38
C ALA A 199 -10.87 7.56 -6.97
N LYS A 200 -11.87 6.74 -6.69
CA LYS A 200 -12.51 6.65 -5.36
C LYS A 200 -12.02 5.45 -4.56
N VAL A 201 -11.40 4.48 -5.23
CA VAL A 201 -10.84 3.27 -4.63
C VAL A 201 -9.50 2.94 -5.27
N SER A 202 -8.69 2.21 -4.53
CA SER A 202 -7.48 1.55 -5.01
C SER A 202 -7.53 0.09 -4.60
N THR A 203 -7.20 -0.84 -5.47
CA THR A 203 -6.78 -2.18 -5.06
C THR A 203 -5.31 -2.37 -5.37
N TRP A 204 -4.67 -3.31 -4.71
CA TRP A 204 -3.29 -3.66 -5.02
C TRP A 204 -3.08 -5.16 -5.12
N ASP A 205 -2.18 -5.54 -6.00
CA ASP A 205 -1.77 -6.91 -6.27
C ASP A 205 -0.23 -6.96 -6.23
N MET A 206 0.37 -7.75 -5.34
CA MET A 206 1.84 -7.83 -5.22
C MET A 206 2.39 -9.22 -5.53
N PHE A 207 3.56 -9.23 -6.17
CA PHE A 207 4.26 -10.41 -6.67
C PHE A 207 5.75 -10.30 -6.31
N ASN A 208 6.46 -11.42 -6.24
CA ASN A 208 7.90 -11.39 -5.95
C ASN A 208 8.70 -10.86 -7.15
N THR A 209 8.25 -11.16 -8.37
CA THR A 209 8.93 -10.77 -9.61
C THR A 209 8.00 -10.08 -10.61
N LEU A 210 8.56 -9.25 -11.49
CA LEU A 210 7.79 -8.64 -12.58
C LEU A 210 7.23 -9.72 -13.53
N GLU A 211 7.96 -10.80 -13.76
CA GLU A 211 7.51 -11.89 -14.62
C GLU A 211 6.23 -12.56 -14.07
N GLU A 212 6.14 -12.81 -12.77
CA GLU A 212 4.94 -13.35 -12.12
C GLU A 212 3.75 -12.41 -12.29
N LEU A 213 3.94 -11.10 -12.07
CA LEU A 213 2.92 -10.08 -12.28
C LEU A 213 2.43 -10.07 -13.73
N MET A 214 3.35 -10.09 -14.71
CA MET A 214 2.98 -10.10 -16.13
C MET A 214 2.30 -11.41 -16.54
N LYS A 215 2.73 -12.55 -16.00
CA LYS A 215 2.04 -13.84 -16.18
C LYS A 215 0.63 -13.80 -15.61
N TYR A 216 0.43 -13.17 -14.44
CA TYR A 216 -0.90 -12.94 -13.88
C TYR A 216 -1.79 -12.15 -14.85
N ARG A 217 -1.32 -11.02 -15.39
CA ARG A 217 -2.10 -10.23 -16.39
C ARG A 217 -2.50 -11.03 -17.63
N ILE A 218 -1.64 -11.92 -18.12
CA ILE A 218 -1.90 -12.71 -19.32
C ILE A 218 -2.81 -13.91 -19.05
N ARG A 219 -2.56 -14.62 -17.94
CA ARG A 219 -3.15 -15.94 -17.67
C ARG A 219 -4.38 -15.88 -16.80
N TYR A 220 -4.58 -14.79 -16.05
CA TYR A 220 -5.70 -14.68 -15.14
C TYR A 220 -7.01 -14.67 -15.94
N LYS A 221 -7.79 -15.72 -15.76
CA LYS A 221 -9.16 -15.82 -16.26
C LYS A 221 -10.09 -15.73 -15.07
N LEU A 222 -11.00 -14.77 -15.12
CA LEU A 222 -12.04 -14.61 -14.12
C LEU A 222 -12.85 -15.91 -14.01
N PRO A 223 -12.91 -16.56 -12.83
CA PRO A 223 -13.62 -17.82 -12.68
C PRO A 223 -15.11 -17.64 -12.97
N VAL A 224 -15.68 -18.50 -13.81
CA VAL A 224 -17.07 -18.38 -14.30
C VAL A 224 -18.09 -18.32 -13.16
N ASP A 225 -17.89 -19.10 -12.11
CA ASP A 225 -18.82 -19.12 -10.97
C ASP A 225 -18.72 -17.86 -10.09
N LEU A 226 -17.56 -17.22 -10.06
CA LEU A 226 -17.38 -15.91 -9.42
C LEU A 226 -18.03 -14.81 -10.26
N LEU A 227 -17.84 -14.84 -11.58
CA LEU A 227 -18.46 -13.89 -12.51
C LEU A 227 -19.99 -13.87 -12.41
N LYS A 228 -20.64 -15.04 -12.24
CA LYS A 228 -22.09 -15.13 -12.08
C LYS A 228 -22.60 -14.48 -10.78
N LYS A 229 -21.75 -14.39 -9.76
CA LYS A 229 -22.08 -13.81 -8.45
C LYS A 229 -21.69 -12.34 -8.35
N SER A 230 -20.73 -11.92 -9.16
CA SER A 230 -20.19 -10.57 -9.19
C SER A 230 -21.20 -9.59 -9.78
N LYS A 231 -21.33 -8.44 -9.12
CA LYS A 231 -22.03 -7.25 -9.58
C LYS A 231 -21.03 -6.13 -9.91
N MET A 232 -19.77 -6.47 -10.15
CA MET A 232 -18.72 -5.49 -10.37
C MET A 232 -19.00 -4.60 -11.60
N LYS A 233 -19.71 -5.12 -12.61
CA LYS A 233 -20.18 -4.33 -13.76
C LYS A 233 -21.23 -3.28 -13.39
N ASP A 234 -22.02 -3.52 -12.35
CA ASP A 234 -22.99 -2.56 -11.84
C ASP A 234 -22.33 -1.57 -10.88
N HIS A 235 -21.34 -2.03 -10.11
CA HIS A 235 -20.63 -1.18 -9.16
C HIS A 235 -19.62 -0.24 -9.83
N ASN A 236 -18.89 -0.75 -10.84
CA ASN A 236 -17.80 -0.07 -11.52
C ASN A 236 -17.86 -0.34 -13.04
N PRO A 237 -18.88 0.21 -13.74
CA PRO A 237 -19.12 -0.06 -15.16
C PRO A 237 -17.95 0.33 -16.07
N ASP A 238 -17.22 1.38 -15.71
CA ASP A 238 -16.07 1.90 -16.48
C ASP A 238 -14.77 1.13 -16.23
N GLY A 239 -14.75 0.18 -15.28
CA GLY A 239 -13.56 -0.59 -14.95
C GLY A 239 -12.47 0.22 -14.26
N PHE A 240 -11.22 -0.23 -14.39
CA PHE A 240 -10.07 0.47 -13.83
C PHE A 240 -9.60 1.57 -14.77
N MET A 241 -9.40 2.78 -14.23
CA MET A 241 -8.91 3.94 -14.96
C MET A 241 -7.41 3.86 -15.22
N MET A 242 -6.66 3.28 -14.28
CA MET A 242 -5.21 3.16 -14.39
C MET A 242 -4.73 1.95 -13.59
N MET A 243 -3.75 1.22 -14.15
CA MET A 243 -3.14 0.05 -13.50
C MET A 243 -1.60 0.11 -13.58
N PRO A 244 -0.95 1.11 -12.93
CA PRO A 244 0.50 1.26 -12.98
C PRO A 244 1.21 0.14 -12.21
N ILE A 245 2.43 -0.19 -12.65
CA ILE A 245 3.29 -1.18 -12.00
C ILE A 245 4.45 -0.43 -11.35
N PHE A 246 4.77 -0.80 -10.11
CA PHE A 246 5.94 -0.30 -9.42
C PHE A 246 6.82 -1.45 -8.92
N GLN A 247 8.12 -1.20 -8.91
CA GLN A 247 9.13 -2.04 -8.28
C GLN A 247 9.39 -1.50 -6.86
N MET A 248 9.47 -2.39 -5.87
CA MET A 248 9.91 -2.01 -4.54
C MET A 248 11.43 -1.84 -4.50
N ILE A 249 11.88 -0.67 -4.05
CA ILE A 249 13.29 -0.32 -3.91
C ILE A 249 13.72 -0.45 -2.44
N ALA A 250 12.91 0.04 -1.50
CA ALA A 250 13.17 -0.04 -0.07
C ALA A 250 11.88 -0.04 0.75
N ASN A 251 11.94 -0.55 1.99
CA ASN A 251 10.83 -0.50 2.95
C ASN A 251 11.33 -0.54 4.40
N SER A 252 10.50 -0.14 5.35
CA SER A 252 10.83 -0.06 6.78
C SER A 252 10.84 -1.41 7.51
N ALA A 253 10.45 -2.51 6.86
CA ALA A 253 10.39 -3.84 7.47
C ALA A 253 11.68 -4.66 7.27
N GLN A 254 12.61 -4.18 6.44
CA GLN A 254 13.91 -4.81 6.17
C GLN A 254 15.05 -4.10 6.93
#